data_AF-A0A7C7ITA3-F1
#
_entry.id   AF-A0A7C7ITA3-F1
#
_cell.length_a   1.000
_cell.length_b   1.000
_cell.length_c   1.000
_cell.angle_alpha   90.00
_cell.angle_beta   90.00
_cell.angle_gamma   90.00
#
_symmetry.space_group_name_H-M   'P 1'
#
loop_
_entity.id
_entity.type
_entity.pdbx_description
1 polymer ?
#
loop_
_entity_poly.entity_id
_entity_poly.type
_entity_poly.pdbx_seq_one_letter_code
_entity_poly.pdbx_strand_id
1 'polypeptide(L)' 'MSKVTIWRMEKSGAFPKRINLTNRRVGWIESEILDWLESRPKGICAEPVMQID' A
#
# COMPACT_ATOMS: atom_id res chain seq x y z
N MET A 1 5.18 6.83 -5.45
CA MET A 1 4.46 7.48 -4.32
C MET A 1 5.47 8.11 -3.38
N SER A 2 5.30 9.39 -3.02
CA SER A 2 6.21 10.06 -2.07
C SER A 2 5.82 9.76 -0.62
N LYS A 3 6.77 9.85 0.32
CA LYS A 3 6.50 9.71 1.77
C LYS A 3 5.44 10.70 2.28
N VAL A 4 5.45 11.93 1.75
CA VAL A 4 4.48 12.97 2.10
C VAL A 4 3.08 12.61 1.60
N THR A 5 2.98 12.01 0.41
CA THR A 5 1.71 11.53 -0.14
C THR A 5 1.10 10.44 0.76
N ILE A 6 1.91 9.47 1.18
CA ILE A 6 1.46 8.40 2.10
C ILE A 6 0.98 9.00 3.42
N TRP A 7 1.74 9.95 3.99
CA TRP A 7 1.34 10.61 5.23
C TRP A 7 0.01 11.38 5.10
N ARG A 8 -0.22 12.08 3.99
CA ARG A 8 -1.48 12.77 3.74
C ARG A 8 -2.65 11.78 3.62
N MET A 9 -2.44 10.67 2.92
CA MET A 9 -3.46 9.63 2.77
C MET A 9 -3.76 8.92 4.10
N GLU A 10 -2.73 8.64 4.91
CA GLU A 10 -2.91 8.10 6.26
C GLU A 10 -3.71 9.09 7.12
N LYS A 11 -3.40 10.40 7.03
CA LYS A 11 -4.12 11.44 7.77
C LYS A 11 -5.58 11.59 7.32
N SER A 12 -5.88 11.36 6.04
CA SER A 12 -7.24 11.38 5.50
C SER A 12 -7.98 10.05 5.65
N GLY A 13 -7.36 9.01 6.23
CA GLY A 13 -7.95 7.67 6.37
C GLY A 13 -8.03 6.88 5.06
N ALA A 14 -7.35 7.34 4.01
CA ALA A 14 -7.31 6.70 2.69
C ALA A 14 -6.12 5.73 2.51
N PHE A 15 -5.34 5.49 3.58
CA PHE A 15 -4.22 4.56 3.62
C PHE A 15 -4.15 3.88 5.00
N PRO A 16 -3.71 2.60 5.08
CA PRO A 16 -3.53 1.91 6.36
C PRO A 16 -2.65 2.68 7.34
N LYS A 17 -2.95 2.56 8.63
CA LYS A 17 -2.16 3.23 9.68
C LYS A 17 -0.82 2.55 9.86
N ARG A 18 0.24 3.35 10.03
CA ARG A 18 1.57 2.80 10.26
C ARG A 18 1.75 2.32 11.71
N ILE A 19 2.53 1.26 11.86
CA ILE A 19 2.95 0.71 13.15
C ILE A 19 4.44 0.99 13.33
N ASN A 20 4.82 1.59 14.46
CA ASN A 20 6.23 1.79 14.79
C ASN A 20 6.84 0.46 15.20
N LEU A 21 7.79 -0.06 14.41
CA LEU A 21 8.52 -1.28 14.73
C LEU A 21 9.77 -0.98 15.56
N THR A 22 10.42 0.15 15.27
CA THR A 22 11.58 0.67 16.00
C THR A 22 11.61 2.20 15.89
N ASN A 23 12.56 2.86 16.56
CA ASN A 23 12.72 4.33 16.48
C ASN A 23 12.88 4.88 15.05
N ARG A 24 13.33 4.08 14.08
CA ARG A 24 13.58 4.53 12.69
C ARG A 24 12.84 3.71 11.64
N ARG A 25 12.04 2.72 12.04
CA ARG A 25 11.32 1.86 11.10
C ARG A 25 9.84 1.81 11.46
N VAL A 26 9.03 1.95 10.43
CA VAL A 26 7.59 1.75 10.50
C VAL A 26 7.21 0.64 9.54
N GLY A 27 6.16 -0.09 9.88
CA GLY A 27 5.55 -1.10 9.01
C GLY A 27 4.05 -0.89 8.90
N TRP A 28 3.42 -1.74 8.11
CA TRP A 28 1.97 -1.83 7.95
C TRP A 28 1.57 -3.30 8.03
N ILE A 29 0.33 -3.56 8.40
CA ILE A 29 -0.23 -4.90 8.33
C ILE A 29 -0.35 -5.28 6.86
N GLU A 30 0.19 -6.43 6.49
CA GLU A 30 0.24 -6.90 5.11
C GLU A 30 -1.17 -7.01 4.50
N SER A 31 -2.11 -7.62 5.21
CA SER A 31 -3.49 -7.76 4.73
C SER A 31 -4.16 -6.41 4.44
N GLU A 32 -3.98 -5.40 5.31
CA GLU A 32 -4.56 -4.07 5.08
C GLU A 32 -3.97 -3.37 3.85
N ILE A 33 -2.69 -3.61 3.55
CA ILE A 33 -2.03 -3.08 2.36
C ILE A 33 -2.54 -3.79 1.10
N LEU A 34 -2.71 -5.12 1.17
CA LEU A 34 -3.27 -5.91 0.07
C LEU A 34 -4.71 -5.46 -0.24
N ASP A 35 -5.56 -5.37 0.77
CA ASP A 35 -6.95 -4.89 0.64
C ASP A 35 -6.98 -3.46 0.04
N TRP A 36 -6.08 -2.59 0.49
CA TRP A 36 -5.96 -1.24 -0.04
C TRP A 36 -5.52 -1.22 -1.51
N LEU A 37 -4.58 -2.08 -1.92
CA LEU A 37 -4.16 -2.21 -3.32
C LEU A 37 -5.29 -2.74 -4.20
N GLU A 38 -6.04 -3.73 -3.73
CA GLU A 38 -7.16 -4.33 -4.45
C GLU A 38 -8.34 -3.37 -4.63
N SER A 39 -8.59 -2.50 -3.65
CA SER A 39 -9.64 -1.47 -3.75
C SER A 39 -9.39 -0.43 -4.84
N ARG A 40 -8.16 -0.34 -5.37
CA ARG A 40 -7.76 0.68 -6.32
C ARG A 40 -7.87 0.16 -7.76
N PRO A 41 -8.25 1.03 -8.72
CA PRO A 41 -8.18 0.69 -10.13
C PRO A 41 -6.74 0.28 -10.48
N LYS A 42 -6.58 -0.96 -10.97
CA LYS A 42 -5.30 -1.42 -11.49
C LYS A 42 -4.96 -0.60 -12.74
N GLY A 43 -3.72 -0.15 -12.83
CA GLY A 43 -3.25 0.58 -14.01
C GLY A 43 -3.31 -0.30 -15.26
N ILE A 44 -3.37 0.33 -16.42
CA ILE A 44 -3.47 -0.31 -17.75
C ILE A 44 -2.26 -1.22 -18.07
N CYS A 45 -1.18 -1.16 -17.28
CA CYS A 45 -0.01 -2.06 -17.40
C CYS A 45 -0.20 -3.41 -16.70
N ALA A 46 -1.34 -3.67 -16.07
CA ALA A 46 -1.67 -4.95 -15.45
C ALA A 46 -2.18 -5.96 -16.48
N GLU A 47 -1.39 -6.25 -17.51
CA GLU A 47 -1.52 -7.51 -18.23
C GLU A 47 -1.09 -8.63 -17.25
N PRO A 48 -1.87 -9.72 -17.10
CA PRO A 48 -1.44 -10.84 -16.27
C PRO A 48 -0.15 -11.41 -16.87
N VAL A 49 0.92 -11.44 -16.06
CA VAL A 49 2.10 -12.26 -16.39
C VAL A 49 1.57 -13.69 -16.48
N MET A 50 1.44 -14.21 -17.70
CA MET A 50 1.12 -15.61 -17.91
C MET A 50 2.24 -16.42 -17.26
N GLN A 51 1.91 -17.06 -16.14
CA GLN A 51 2.77 -18.05 -15.52
C GLN A 51 2.83 -19.23 -16.49
N ILE A 52 4.00 -19.43 -17.11
CA ILE A 52 4.28 -20.61 -17.93
C ILE A 52 4.71 -21.69 -16.95
N ASP A 53 3.87 -22.72 -16.79
CA ASP A 53 4.19 -23.96 -16.06
C ASP A 53 5.31 -24.76 -16.76
#